data_AF-A0A946MMP3-F1
#
_entry.id   AF-A0A946MMP3-F1
#
_cell.length_a   1.000
_cell.length_b   1.000
_cell.length_c   1.000
_cell.angle_alpha   90.00
_cell.angle_beta   90.00
_cell.angle_gamma   90.00
#
_symmetry.space_group_name_H-M   'P 1'
#
loop_
_entity.id
_entity.type
_entity.pdbx_description
1 polymer ?
#
loop_
_entity_poly.entity_id
_entity_poly.type
_entity_poly.pdbx_seq_one_letter_code
_entity_poly.pdbx_strand_id
1 'polypeptide(L)' 'WNGPMGVFEWDNFANGTTSIAKLLASLDAITIMGGGSTSEVVDSMGLADKMTHVSTGGGASLKLLEGSVLPGLAALMDKD' A
#
# COMPACT_ATOMS: atom_id res chain seq x y z
N TRP A 1 -0.82 -4.56 -0.87
CA TRP A 1 0.57 -4.84 -0.46
C TRP A 1 0.99 -3.80 0.57
N ASN A 2 1.47 -4.25 1.73
CA ASN A 2 1.81 -3.43 2.89
C ASN A 2 3.14 -3.86 3.52
N GLY A 3 4.24 -3.61 2.81
CA GLY A 3 5.59 -3.81 3.33
C GLY A 3 6.54 -4.45 2.31
N PRO A 4 7.74 -3.90 2.09
CA PRO A 4 8.72 -4.43 1.14
C PRO A 4 9.23 -5.83 1.51
N MET A 5 9.83 -6.52 0.53
CA MET A 5 10.42 -7.84 0.69
C MET A 5 11.93 -7.72 0.95
N GLY A 6 12.30 -7.26 2.15
CA GLY A 6 13.69 -7.07 2.58
C GLY A 6 14.07 -5.59 2.79
N VAL A 7 15.34 -5.35 3.11
CA VAL A 7 15.94 -4.00 3.24
C VAL A 7 16.19 -3.46 1.83
N PHE A 8 15.11 -3.02 1.19
CA PHE A 8 15.11 -2.64 -0.22
C PHE A 8 15.97 -1.41 -0.53
N GLU A 9 16.32 -0.65 0.50
CA GLU A 9 17.23 0.49 0.44
C GLU A 9 18.66 0.08 0.07
N TRP A 10 18.99 -1.21 0.17
CA TRP A 10 20.27 -1.78 -0.23
C TRP A 10 20.09 -2.60 -1.50
N ASP A 11 20.82 -2.26 -2.57
CA ASP A 11 20.68 -2.88 -3.89
C ASP A 11 20.77 -4.42 -3.85
N ASN A 12 21.66 -4.96 -3.01
CA ASN A 12 21.83 -6.40 -2.83
C ASN A 12 20.58 -7.12 -2.29
N PHE A 13 19.63 -6.39 -1.72
CA PHE A 13 18.40 -6.90 -1.11
C PHE A 13 17.12 -6.29 -1.72
N ALA A 14 17.24 -5.42 -2.72
CA ALA A 14 16.12 -4.71 -3.35
C ALA A 14 15.32 -5.54 -4.37
N ASN A 15 15.90 -6.64 -4.86
CA ASN A 15 15.33 -7.38 -5.99
C ASN A 15 13.93 -7.97 -5.69
N GLY A 16 13.72 -8.48 -4.47
CA GLY A 16 12.41 -9.04 -4.07
C GLY A 16 11.31 -7.98 -4.13
N THR A 17 11.56 -6.84 -3.50
CA THR A 17 10.66 -5.67 -3.47
C THR A 17 10.35 -5.15 -4.87
N THR A 18 11.39 -4.95 -5.68
CA THR A 18 11.28 -4.48 -7.08
C THR A 18 10.45 -5.44 -7.93
N SER A 19 10.63 -6.74 -7.74
CA SER A 19 9.91 -7.78 -8.48
C SER A 19 8.43 -7.79 -8.13
N ILE A 20 8.09 -7.70 -6.84
CA ILE A 20 6.69 -7.61 -6.38
C ILE A 20 6.03 -6.33 -6.90
N ALA A 21 6.70 -5.18 -6.85
CA ALA A 21 6.16 -3.93 -7.36
C ALA A 21 5.81 -4.03 -8.85
N LYS A 22 6.72 -4.58 -9.67
CA LYS A 22 6.50 -4.79 -11.12
C LYS A 22 5.38 -5.78 -11.40
N LEU A 23 5.34 -6.89 -10.66
CA LEU A 23 4.30 -7.89 -10.79
C LEU A 23 2.93 -7.27 -10.52
N LEU A 24 2.76 -6.59 -9.39
CA LEU A 24 1.48 -5.98 -9.01
C LEU A 24 1.03 -4.94 -10.04
N ALA A 25 1.94 -4.13 -10.55
CA ALA A 25 1.67 -3.15 -11.60
C ALA A 25 1.30 -3.77 -12.97
N SER A 26 1.47 -5.08 -13.17
CA SER A 26 1.12 -5.77 -14.41
C SER A 26 -0.11 -6.68 -14.29
N LEU A 27 -0.67 -6.85 -13.09
CA LEU A 27 -1.84 -7.70 -12.88
C LEU A 27 -3.12 -7.01 -13.33
N ASP A 28 -4.02 -7.76 -13.93
CA ASP A 28 -5.43 -7.39 -14.07
C ASP A 28 -6.16 -7.73 -12.75
N ALA A 29 -5.87 -6.94 -11.71
CA ALA A 29 -6.41 -7.13 -10.37
C ALA A 29 -6.56 -5.80 -9.64
N ILE A 30 -7.46 -5.75 -8.67
CA ILE A 30 -7.53 -4.62 -7.73
C ILE A 30 -6.31 -4.69 -6.82
N THR A 31 -5.40 -3.73 -6.97
CA THR A 31 -4.18 -3.61 -6.18
C THR A 31 -4.27 -2.43 -5.22
N ILE A 32 -4.31 -2.74 -3.92
CA ILE A 32 -4.35 -1.74 -2.85
C ILE A 32 -2.99 -1.69 -2.17
N MET A 33 -2.35 -0.53 -2.21
CA MET A 33 -1.05 -0.24 -1.62
C MET A 33 -1.23 0.53 -0.31
N GLY A 34 -0.47 0.15 0.71
CA GLY A 34 -0.50 0.81 2.02
C GLY A 34 0.84 0.73 2.73
N GLY A 35 1.04 1.65 3.69
CA GLY A 35 2.28 1.77 4.46
C GLY A 35 3.36 2.58 3.72
N GLY A 36 4.02 3.49 4.46
CA GLY A 36 4.94 4.49 3.90
C GLY A 36 6.04 3.89 3.03
N SER A 37 6.76 2.88 3.54
CA SER A 37 7.84 2.22 2.79
C SER A 37 7.36 1.56 1.50
N THR A 38 6.12 1.05 1.45
CA THR A 38 5.57 0.47 0.22
C THR A 38 5.23 1.54 -0.80
N SER A 39 4.63 2.65 -0.34
CA SER A 39 4.32 3.79 -1.21
C SER A 39 5.59 4.41 -1.79
N GLU A 40 6.65 4.56 -0.99
CA GLU A 40 7.97 5.07 -1.45
C GLU A 40 8.58 4.20 -2.56
N VAL A 41 8.49 2.87 -2.45
CA VAL A 41 8.96 1.97 -3.52
C VAL A 41 8.17 2.19 -4.81
N VAL A 42 6.84 2.24 -4.71
CA VAL A 42 5.97 2.40 -5.88
C VAL A 42 6.22 3.75 -6.57
N ASP A 43 6.39 4.82 -5.79
CA ASP A 43 6.65 6.17 -6.28
C ASP A 43 8.05 6.28 -6.91
N SER A 44 9.09 5.76 -6.25
CA SER A 44 10.47 5.79 -6.76
C SER A 44 10.63 5.01 -8.08
N MET A 45 9.78 4.02 -8.31
CA MET A 45 9.74 3.24 -9.55
C MET A 45 8.81 3.82 -10.63
N GLY A 46 8.08 4.91 -10.33
CA GLY A 46 7.10 5.50 -11.26
C GLY A 46 5.93 4.56 -11.57
N LEU A 47 5.53 3.72 -10.60
CA LEU A 47 4.48 2.72 -10.76
C LEU A 47 3.15 3.13 -10.13
N ALA A 48 3.06 4.31 -9.51
CA ALA A 48 1.86 4.77 -8.79
C ALA A 48 0.59 4.72 -9.66
N ASP A 49 0.66 5.23 -10.89
CA ASP A 49 -0.46 5.26 -11.84
C ASP A 49 -0.89 3.86 -12.34
N LYS A 50 -0.07 2.84 -12.08
CA LYS A 50 -0.36 1.44 -12.44
C LYS A 50 -0.96 0.64 -11.28
N MET A 51 -1.05 1.25 -10.09
CA MET A 51 -1.73 0.65 -8.95
C MET A 51 -3.18 1.11 -8.92
N THR A 52 -4.10 0.27 -8.46
CA THR A 52 -5.52 0.66 -8.35
C THR A 52 -5.72 1.73 -7.27
N HIS A 53 -5.03 1.60 -6.15
CA HIS A 53 -5.07 2.59 -5.07
C HIS A 53 -3.79 2.61 -4.25
N VAL A 54 -3.24 3.80 -4.00
CA VAL A 54 -2.14 4.02 -3.06
C VAL A 54 -2.66 4.82 -1.86
N SER A 55 -2.79 4.14 -0.71
CA SER A 55 -3.27 4.78 0.50
C SER A 55 -2.18 5.59 1.19
N THR A 56 -2.50 6.84 1.50
CA THR A 56 -1.72 7.73 2.37
C THR A 56 -2.17 7.69 3.84
N GLY A 57 -3.20 6.88 4.16
CA GLY A 57 -3.81 6.82 5.49
C GLY A 57 -2.99 6.09 6.56
N GLY A 58 -1.84 5.51 6.19
CA GLY A 58 -0.91 4.84 7.11
C GLY A 58 -1.63 3.87 8.06
N GLY A 59 -1.52 4.11 9.36
CA GLY A 59 -2.14 3.28 10.40
C GLY A 59 -3.67 3.26 10.36
N ALA A 60 -4.34 4.29 9.85
CA ALA A 60 -5.79 4.29 9.73
C ALA A 60 -6.25 3.27 8.68
N SER A 61 -5.53 3.15 7.55
CA SER A 61 -5.83 2.15 6.52
C SER A 61 -5.55 0.73 7.00
N LEU A 62 -4.53 0.54 7.84
CA LEU A 62 -4.29 -0.77 8.45
C LEU A 62 -5.39 -1.18 9.41
N LYS A 63 -5.80 -0.27 10.31
CA LYS A 63 -6.93 -0.51 11.21
C LYS A 63 -8.21 -0.84 10.44
N LEU A 64 -8.45 -0.17 9.32
CA LEU A 64 -9.57 -0.49 8.43
C LEU A 64 -9.45 -1.91 7.86
N LEU A 65 -8.28 -2.29 7.34
CA LEU A 65 -8.02 -3.64 6.79
C LEU A 65 -8.04 -4.75 7.87
N GLU A 66 -7.72 -4.41 9.11
CA GLU A 66 -7.85 -5.29 10.28
C GLU A 66 -9.33 -5.52 10.68
N GLY A 67 -10.28 -4.77 10.09
CA GLY A 67 -11.70 -4.83 10.43
C GLY A 67 -12.07 -4.02 11.68
N SER A 68 -11.17 -3.15 12.15
CA SER A 68 -11.46 -2.28 13.30
C SER A 68 -12.44 -1.18 12.92
N VAL A 69 -13.33 -0.83 13.85
CA VAL A 69 -14.18 0.35 13.71
C VAL A 69 -13.30 1.60 13.83
N LEU A 70 -13.30 2.42 12.78
CA LEU A 70 -12.65 3.72 12.81
C LEU A 70 -13.61 4.75 13.43
N PRO A 71 -13.27 5.40 14.56
CA PRO A 71 -14.19 6.31 15.26
C PRO A 71 -14.71 7.45 14.37
N GLY A 72 -13.85 7.98 13.49
CA GLY A 72 -14.24 9.03 12.55
C GLY A 72 -15.25 8.58 11.50
N LEU A 73 -15.21 7.31 11.07
CA LEU A 73 -16.22 6.75 10.16
C LEU A 73 -17.52 6.44 10.91
N ALA A 74 -17.43 5.86 12.11
CA ALA A 74 -18.60 5.55 12.94
C ALA A 74 -19.44 6.82 13.22
N ALA A 75 -18.80 7.91 13.62
CA ALA A 75 -19.48 9.18 13.88
C ALA A 75 -20.16 9.81 12.64
N LEU A 76 -19.73 9.43 11.43
CA LEU A 76 -20.35 9.88 10.18
C LEU A 76 -21.51 8.96 9.75
N MET A 77 -21.43 7.66 10.07
CA MET A 77 -22.48 6.68 9.75
C MET A 77 -23.70 6.75 10.68
N ASP A 78 -23.55 7.31 11.88
CA ASP A 78 -24.64 7.55 12.85
C ASP A 78 -25.57 8.72 12.48
N LYS A 79 -25.39 9.35 11.31
CA LYS A 79 -26.14 10.56 10.88
C LYS A 79 -27.30 10.32 9.91
N ASP A 80 -27.72 9.07 9.73
CA ASP A 80 -28.98 8.75 9.04
C ASP A 80 -30.18 8.76 10.01
#